data_AF-A0A946H0W8-F1
#
_entry.id   AF-A0A946H0W8-F1
#
_cell.length_a   1.000
_cell.length_b   1.000
_cell.length_c   1.000
_cell.angle_alpha   90.00
_cell.angle_beta   90.00
_cell.angle_gamma   90.00
#
_symmetry.space_group_name_H-M   'P 1'
#
loop_
_entity.id
_entity.type
_entity.pdbx_description
1 polymer ?
#
loop_
_entity_poly.entity_id
_entity_poly.type
_entity_poly.pdbx_seq_one_letter_code
_entity_poly.pdbx_strand_id
1 'polypeptide(L)' 'MKQQLGFYMQFSALVFLPLLIFLQLEIGLKIIYMPICLLIGVVLFIVGTRLRES' A
#
# COMPACT_ATOMS: atom_id res chain seq x y z
N MET A 1 -16.05 13.44 3.71
CA MET A 1 -15.39 12.30 4.39
C MET A 1 -14.73 11.31 3.42
N LYS A 2 -15.37 10.93 2.30
CA LYS A 2 -14.79 10.02 1.29
C LYS A 2 -13.41 10.49 0.78
N GLN A 3 -13.26 11.78 0.50
CA GLN A 3 -11.98 12.37 0.08
C GLN A 3 -10.84 12.21 1.08
N GLN A 4 -11.10 12.44 2.37
CA GLN A 4 -10.11 12.24 3.42
C GLN A 4 -9.76 10.76 3.58
N LEU A 5 -10.76 9.88 3.49
CA LEU A 5 -10.52 8.43 3.52
C LEU A 5 -9.65 7.98 2.33
N GLY A 6 -9.94 8.44 1.12
CA GLY A 6 -9.14 8.17 -0.06
C GLY A 6 -7.69 8.68 0.07
N PHE A 7 -7.52 9.88 0.62
CA PHE A 7 -6.20 10.42 0.95
C PHE A 7 -5.44 9.54 1.96
N TYR A 8 -6.08 9.15 3.08
CA TYR A 8 -5.43 8.29 4.08
C TYR A 8 -5.06 6.92 3.53
N MET A 9 -5.87 6.36 2.63
CA MET A 9 -5.53 5.11 1.93
C MET A 9 -4.31 5.28 1.02
N GLN A 10 -4.25 6.35 0.22
CA GLN A 10 -3.07 6.61 -0.62
C GLN A 10 -1.81 6.86 0.23
N PHE A 11 -1.95 7.63 1.31
CA PHE A 11 -0.87 7.92 2.24
C PHE A 11 -0.34 6.65 2.91
N SER A 12 -1.22 5.76 3.36
CA SER A 12 -0.80 4.51 3.99
C SER A 12 -0.08 3.58 3.02
N ALA A 13 -0.54 3.47 1.78
CA ALA A 13 0.19 2.72 0.74
C ALA A 13 1.59 3.29 0.50
N LEU A 14 1.73 4.61 0.39
CA LEU A 14 3.04 5.25 0.12
C LEU A 14 4.02 5.14 1.30
N VAL A 15 3.53 5.20 2.54
CA VAL A 15 4.39 5.19 3.74
C VAL A 15 4.67 3.77 4.23
N PHE A 16 3.64 2.92 4.36
CA PHE A 16 3.80 1.63 5.00
C PHE A 16 4.25 0.52 4.05
N LEU A 17 3.99 0.63 2.74
CA LEU A 17 4.45 -0.39 1.79
C LEU A 17 5.98 -0.49 1.74
N PRO A 18 6.75 0.62 1.63
CA PRO A 18 8.21 0.55 1.65
C PRO A 18 8.76 0.02 2.99
N LEU A 19 8.15 0.44 4.11
CA LEU A 19 8.53 -0.05 5.44
C LEU A 19 8.29 -1.56 5.59
N LEU A 20 7.15 -2.05 5.07
CA LEU A 20 6.84 -3.47 5.07
C LEU A 20 7.83 -4.26 4.22
N ILE A 21 8.20 -3.76 3.03
CA ILE A 21 9.20 -4.41 2.17
C ILE A 21 10.57 -4.44 2.85
N PHE A 22 10.97 -3.37 3.53
CA PHE A 22 12.21 -3.34 4.30
C PHE A 22 12.20 -4.39 5.42
N LEU A 23 11.11 -4.48 6.19
CA LEU A 23 10.95 -5.50 7.22
C LEU A 23 10.99 -6.92 6.64
N GLN A 24 10.41 -7.12 5.44
CA GLN A 24 10.46 -8.42 4.75
C GLN A 24 11.89 -8.83 4.40
N LEU A 25 12.74 -7.87 4.01
CA LEU A 25 14.15 -8.10 3.73
C LEU A 25 14.92 -8.47 4.99
N GLU A 26 14.67 -7.80 6.13
CA GLU A 26 15.34 -8.09 7.40
C GLU A 26 14.98 -9.47 7.97
N ILE A 27 13.71 -9.88 7.84
CA ILE A 27 13.23 -11.18 8.33
C ILE A 27 13.67 -12.34 7.41
N GLY A 28 14.11 -12.03 6.17
CA GLY A 28 14.47 -13.04 5.18
C GLY A 28 13.25 -13.80 4.64
N LEU A 29 12.11 -13.12 4.52
CA LEU A 29 10.89 -13.72 3.96
C LEU A 29 11.10 -14.15 2.50
N LYS A 30 10.34 -15.16 2.06
CA LYS A 30 10.39 -15.63 0.66
C LYS A 30 10.12 -14.47 -0.30
N ILE A 31 10.91 -14.38 -1.37
CA ILE A 31 10.84 -13.31 -2.38
C ILE A 31 9.41 -13.14 -2.94
N ILE A 32 8.62 -14.22 -3.01
CA ILE A 32 7.22 -14.19 -3.47
C ILE A 32 6.30 -13.26 -2.67
N TYR A 33 6.62 -12.97 -1.40
CA TYR A 33 5.79 -12.08 -0.58
C TYR A 33 5.91 -10.61 -0.97
N MET A 34 7.06 -10.19 -1.52
CA MET A 34 7.27 -8.81 -1.97
C MET A 34 6.33 -8.39 -3.11
N PRO A 35 6.20 -9.13 -4.23
CA PRO A 35 5.28 -8.77 -5.30
C PRO A 35 3.81 -8.86 -4.85
N ILE A 36 3.46 -9.76 -3.94
CA ILE A 36 2.10 -9.84 -3.38
C ILE A 36 1.78 -8.56 -2.59
N CYS A 37 2.67 -8.12 -1.71
CA CYS A 37 2.48 -6.87 -0.96
C CYS A 37 2.44 -5.66 -1.89
N LEU A 38 3.26 -5.64 -2.93
CA LEU A 38 3.27 -4.58 -3.92
C LEU A 38 1.94 -4.50 -4.68
N LEU A 39 1.38 -5.65 -5.09
CA LEU A 39 0.05 -5.71 -5.72
C LEU A 39 -1.05 -5.21 -4.78
N ILE A 40 -1.01 -5.60 -3.50
CA ILE A 40 -1.96 -5.10 -2.49
C ILE A 40 -1.85 -3.58 -2.36
N GLY A 41 -0.63 -3.05 -2.28
CA GLY A 41 -0.38 -1.61 -2.23
C GLY A 41 -0.91 -0.86 -3.44
N VAL A 42 -0.73 -1.42 -4.65
CA VAL A 42 -1.27 -0.86 -5.90
C VAL A 42 -2.80 -0.84 -5.87
N VAL A 43 -3.45 -1.94 -5.48
CA VAL A 43 -4.92 -2.00 -5.38
C VAL A 43 -5.43 -0.97 -4.37
N LEU A 44 -4.81 -0.90 -3.19
CA LEU A 44 -5.18 0.06 -2.16
C LEU A 44 -5.04 1.51 -2.65
N PHE A 45 -3.97 1.79 -3.39
CA PHE A 45 -3.73 3.11 -3.98
C PHE A 45 -4.78 3.46 -5.04
N ILE A 46 -5.14 2.52 -5.92
CA ILE A 46 -6.17 2.71 -6.94
C ILE A 46 -7.52 2.98 -6.27
N VAL A 47 -7.91 2.17 -5.28
CA VAL A 47 -9.17 2.35 -4.55
C VAL A 47 -9.19 3.71 -3.83
N GLY A 48 -8.09 4.07 -3.17
CA GLY A 48 -7.95 5.39 -2.53
C GLY A 48 -8.09 6.55 -3.51
N THR A 49 -7.55 6.40 -4.73
CA THR A 49 -7.68 7.39 -5.82
C THR A 49 -9.14 7.55 -6.23
N ARG A 50 -9.82 6.44 -6.52
CA ARG A 50 -11.23 6.47 -6.92
C ARG A 50 -12.13 7.05 -5.84
N LEU A 51 -11.85 6.74 -4.57
CA LEU A 51 -12.61 7.25 -3.44
C LEU A 51 -12.37 8.75 -3.19
N ARG A 52 -11.20 9.26 -3.55
CA ARG A 52 -10.87 10.67 -3.47
C ARG A 52 -11.49 11.49 -4.62
N GLU A 53 -11.65 10.87 -5.79
CA GLU A 53 -12.24 11.50 -6.98
C GLU A 53 -13.77 11.42 -7.01
N SER A 54 -14.37 10.54 -6.20
CA SER A 54 -15.83 10.42 -5.99
C SER A 54 -16.38 11.40 -4.96
#